data_AF-A0AAX4FVI0-F1
#
_entry.id   AF-A0AAX4FVI0-F1
#
_cell.length_a   1.000
_cell.length_b   1.000
_cell.length_c   1.000
_cell.angle_alpha   90.00
_cell.angle_beta   90.00
_cell.angle_gamma   90.00
#
_symmetry.space_group_name_H-M   'P 1'
#
loop_
_entity.id
_entity.type
_entity.pdbx_description
1 polymer ?
#
loop_
_entity_poly.entity_id
_entity_poly.type
_entity_poly.pdbx_seq_one_letter_code
_entity_poly.pdbx_strand_id
1 'polypeptide(L)'
;MRGRIYWSSSLNLWSITIYDHTTGQYSSLSTQCMQPLIGYRVGCVLEGWNIDDNTDVPGDTLFYDTGYKSYGAPMSIDLEPWYSTEVPYEIMQYCWVQIIQDPSRVRLHTYNR
;
A
#
# COMPACT_ATOMS: atom_id res chain seq x y z
N MET A 1 0.73 3.50 12.19
CA MET A 1 0.46 2.10 11.84
C MET A 1 1.62 1.52 11.02
N ARG A 2 1.88 0.22 11.09
CA ARG A 2 2.87 -0.49 10.29
C ARG A 2 2.25 -1.71 9.64
N GLY A 3 2.36 -1.81 8.31
CA GLY A 3 1.90 -2.96 7.54
C GLY A 3 3.06 -3.90 7.19
N ARG A 4 2.77 -5.19 7.07
CA ARG A 4 3.68 -6.17 6.43
C ARG A 4 2.87 -7.23 5.70
N ILE A 5 3.28 -7.50 4.47
CA ILE A 5 2.84 -8.65 3.67
C ILE A 5 4.04 -9.57 3.49
N TYR A 6 3.90 -10.86 3.75
CA TYR A 6 4.97 -11.83 3.51
C TYR A 6 4.44 -13.20 3.10
N TRP A 7 5.20 -13.89 2.27
CA TRP A 7 5.00 -15.30 1.94
C TRP A 7 5.77 -16.18 2.91
N SER A 8 5.12 -17.19 3.48
CA SER A 8 5.75 -18.21 4.31
C SER A 8 5.86 -19.51 3.51
N SER A 9 7.05 -19.81 2.98
CA SER A 9 7.27 -21.06 2.23
C SER A 9 7.05 -22.32 3.06
N SER A 10 7.38 -22.29 4.36
CA SER A 10 7.18 -23.40 5.28
C SER A 10 5.71 -23.69 5.59
N LEU A 11 4.86 -22.66 5.55
CA LEU A 11 3.43 -22.75 5.88
C LEU A 11 2.55 -22.71 4.63
N ASN A 12 3.16 -22.47 3.47
CA ASN A 12 2.50 -22.35 2.18
C ASN A 12 1.34 -21.33 2.16
N LEU A 13 1.54 -20.17 2.79
CA LEU A 13 0.53 -19.11 2.92
C LEU A 13 1.12 -17.70 2.89
N TRP A 14 0.29 -16.74 2.46
CA TRP A 14 0.50 -15.32 2.68
C TRP A 14 0.03 -14.93 4.07
N SER A 15 0.76 -14.01 4.69
CA SER A 15 0.33 -13.35 5.91
C SER A 15 0.42 -11.84 5.74
N ILE A 16 -0.66 -11.18 6.13
CA ILE A 16 -0.85 -9.73 6.10
C ILE A 16 -1.06 -9.29 7.54
N THR A 17 -0.27 -8.33 7.98
CA THR A 17 -0.31 -7.85 9.37
C THR A 17 -0.34 -6.33 9.38
N ILE A 18 -1.14 -5.77 10.29
CA ILE A 18 -1.20 -4.34 10.58
C ILE A 18 -1.02 -4.18 12.08
N TYR A 19 -0.05 -3.36 12.46
CA TYR A 19 0.24 -3.04 13.85
C TYR A 19 0.15 -1.55 14.09
N ASP A 20 -0.67 -1.16 15.07
CA ASP A 20 -0.73 0.20 15.56
C ASP A 20 0.22 0.36 16.75
N HIS A 21 1.36 1.02 16.51
CA HIS A 21 2.34 1.32 17.55
C HIS A 21 1.83 2.30 18.62
N THR A 22 0.75 3.05 18.36
CA THR A 22 0.22 4.03 19.31
C THR A 22 -0.68 3.38 20.36
N THR A 23 -1.55 2.45 19.92
CA THR A 23 -2.48 1.73 20.80
C THR A 23 -1.98 0.34 21.19
N GLY A 24 -0.94 -0.17 20.50
CA GLY A 24 -0.47 -1.55 20.64
C GLY A 24 -1.40 -2.59 19.98
N GLN A 25 -2.44 -2.17 19.27
CA GLN A 25 -3.38 -3.08 18.61
C GLN A 25 -2.74 -3.76 17.39
N TYR A 26 -3.14 -5.01 17.16
CA TYR A 26 -2.60 -5.86 16.10
C TYR A 26 -3.74 -6.61 15.40
N SER A 27 -3.70 -6.59 14.07
CA SER A 27 -4.59 -7.36 13.21
C SER A 27 -3.78 -8.20 12.22
N SER A 28 -4.24 -9.42 11.96
CA SER A 28 -3.57 -10.36 11.05
C SER A 28 -4.58 -11.16 10.24
N LEU A 29 -4.25 -11.39 8.98
CA LEU A 29 -4.94 -12.30 8.08
C LEU A 29 -3.92 -13.22 7.42
N SER A 30 -4.28 -14.50 7.27
CA SER A 30 -3.48 -15.47 6.52
C SER A 30 -4.33 -16.11 5.44
N THR A 31 -3.78 -16.28 4.24
CA THR A 31 -4.50 -16.87 3.10
C THR A 31 -3.57 -17.68 2.20
N GLN A 32 -4.13 -18.72 1.58
CA GLN A 32 -3.48 -19.55 0.57
C GLN A 32 -4.14 -19.39 -0.82
N CYS A 33 -4.94 -18.33 -1.01
CA CYS A 33 -5.70 -18.11 -2.24
C CYS A 33 -4.83 -17.93 -3.49
N MET A 34 -3.54 -17.61 -3.32
CA MET A 34 -2.59 -17.44 -4.40
C MET A 34 -1.21 -17.95 -4.00
N GLN A 35 -0.57 -18.70 -4.88
CA GLN A 35 0.81 -19.17 -4.74
C GLN A 35 1.74 -18.22 -5.51
N PRO A 36 2.83 -17.68 -4.92
CA PRO A 36 3.80 -16.90 -5.67
C PRO A 36 4.51 -17.78 -6.71
N LEU A 37 4.59 -17.28 -7.94
CA LEU A 37 5.43 -17.86 -8.99
C LEU A 37 6.73 -17.06 -9.12
N ILE A 38 7.75 -17.68 -9.73
CA ILE A 38 9.02 -17.01 -9.99
C ILE A 38 8.76 -15.74 -10.83
N GLY A 39 9.34 -14.62 -10.40
CA GLY A 39 9.22 -13.33 -11.08
C GLY A 39 8.00 -12.49 -10.69
N TYR A 40 7.08 -13.02 -9.88
CA TYR A 40 5.92 -12.26 -9.42
C TYR A 40 6.34 -11.23 -8.37
N ARG A 41 5.82 -10.00 -8.51
CA ARG A 41 6.03 -8.91 -7.57
C ARG A 41 4.76 -8.74 -6.73
N VAL A 42 4.94 -8.55 -5.43
CA VAL A 42 3.82 -8.31 -4.50
C VAL A 42 3.98 -6.93 -3.91
N GLY A 43 2.90 -6.16 -4.00
CA GLY A 43 2.79 -4.82 -3.44
C GLY A 43 1.56 -4.70 -2.57
N CYS A 44 1.46 -3.58 -1.86
CA CYS A 44 0.25 -3.13 -1.20
C CYS A 44 -0.18 -1.84 -1.90
N VAL A 45 -1.48 -1.68 -2.11
CA VAL A 45 -2.09 -0.42 -2.54
C VAL A 45 -2.97 0.09 -1.41
N LEU A 46 -3.08 1.42 -1.29
CA LEU A 46 -4.19 2.01 -0.58
C LEU A 46 -5.16 2.55 -1.60
N GLU A 47 -6.38 2.06 -1.49
CA GLU A 47 -7.49 2.39 -2.35
C GLU A 47 -8.50 3.17 -1.50
N GLY A 48 -8.90 4.35 -1.98
CA GLY A 48 -10.11 4.99 -1.50
C GLY A 48 -11.30 4.21 -2.04
N TRP A 49 -12.09 3.62 -1.16
CA TRP A 49 -13.30 2.89 -1.54
C TRP A 49 -14.53 3.72 -1.21
N ASN A 50 -15.50 3.79 -2.14
CA ASN A 50 -16.74 4.54 -1.99
C ASN A 50 -16.52 6.04 -1.68
N ILE A 51 -15.71 6.68 -2.52
CA ILE A 51 -15.47 8.13 -2.48
C ILE A 51 -16.55 8.80 -3.35
N ASP A 52 -17.54 9.44 -2.73
CA ASP A 52 -18.64 10.11 -3.44
C ASP A 52 -18.31 11.60 -3.68
N ASP A 53 -17.64 12.24 -2.71
CA ASP A 53 -17.14 13.61 -2.85
C ASP A 53 -15.80 13.85 -2.13
N ASN A 54 -15.35 15.12 -2.09
CA ASN A 54 -14.08 15.50 -1.50
C ASN A 54 -14.05 15.46 0.04
N THR A 55 -15.18 15.25 0.70
CA THR A 55 -15.27 15.07 2.16
C THR A 55 -15.03 13.63 2.59
N ASP A 56 -15.15 12.67 1.67
CA ASP A 56 -14.88 11.25 1.91
C ASP A 56 -13.39 10.91 1.84
N VAL A 57 -12.57 11.82 1.29
CA VAL A 57 -11.15 11.58 1.12
C VAL A 57 -10.43 11.89 2.44
N PRO A 58 -9.75 10.90 3.06
CA PRO A 58 -8.98 11.16 4.27
C PRO A 58 -7.87 12.18 3.94
N GLY A 59 -7.58 13.11 4.85
CA GLY A 59 -6.50 14.09 4.67
C GLY A 59 -5.16 13.43 4.31
N ASP A 60 -4.24 14.22 3.73
CA ASP A 60 -2.91 13.77 3.27
C ASP A 60 -2.33 12.61 4.08
N THR A 61 -2.03 11.51 3.39
CA THR A 61 -1.51 10.30 4.01
C THR A 61 -0.11 9.99 3.50
N LEU A 62 0.81 9.72 4.44
CA LEU A 62 2.20 9.36 4.14
C LEU A 62 2.47 7.90 4.49
N PHE A 63 2.86 7.13 3.49
CA PHE A 63 3.49 5.82 3.63
C PHE A 63 4.99 6.02 3.62
N TYR A 64 5.64 5.62 4.71
CA TYR A 64 7.07 5.79 4.92
C TYR A 64 7.70 4.49 5.40
N ASP A 65 9.04 4.42 5.32
CA ASP A 65 9.84 3.23 5.63
C ASP A 65 9.42 1.98 4.83
N THR A 66 8.97 2.20 3.59
CA THR A 66 8.58 1.11 2.68
C THR A 66 9.83 0.39 2.18
N GLY A 67 9.94 -0.90 2.49
CA GLY A 67 11.04 -1.74 2.05
C GLY A 67 10.55 -2.98 1.33
N TYR A 68 11.05 -3.21 0.11
CA TYR A 68 10.78 -4.42 -0.66
C TYR A 68 11.90 -5.43 -0.44
N LYS A 69 11.53 -6.71 -0.40
CA LYS A 69 12.48 -7.80 -0.21
C LYS A 69 12.17 -8.98 -1.12
N SER A 70 13.21 -9.58 -1.67
CA SER A 70 13.15 -10.88 -2.36
C SER A 70 13.96 -11.89 -1.54
N TYR A 71 13.33 -12.98 -1.11
CA TYR A 71 13.94 -14.01 -0.25
C TYR A 71 14.69 -13.43 0.98
N GLY A 72 14.14 -12.37 1.57
CA GLY A 72 14.71 -11.71 2.76
C GLY A 72 15.79 -10.65 2.46
N ALA A 73 16.33 -10.60 1.23
CA ALA A 73 17.27 -9.58 0.79
C ALA A 73 16.53 -8.31 0.34
N PRO A 74 16.96 -7.10 0.75
CA PRO A 74 16.42 -5.84 0.23
C PRO A 74 16.50 -5.78 -1.30
N MET A 75 15.48 -5.20 -1.93
CA MET A 75 15.45 -4.95 -3.36
C MET A 75 14.92 -3.54 -3.64
N SER A 76 15.41 -2.91 -4.72
CA SER A 76 14.80 -1.70 -5.25
C SER A 76 13.63 -2.06 -6.15
N ILE A 77 12.59 -1.21 -6.12
CA ILE A 77 11.45 -1.30 -7.04
C ILE A 77 11.17 0.11 -7.55
N ASP A 78 11.14 0.25 -8.86
CA ASP A 78 10.64 1.46 -9.51
C ASP A 78 9.11 1.43 -9.45
N LEU A 79 8.53 2.33 -8.66
CA LEU A 79 7.10 2.53 -8.58
C LEU A 79 6.70 3.68 -9.51
N GLU A 80 5.61 3.47 -10.23
CA GLU A 80 4.96 4.50 -11.05
C GLU A 80 3.55 4.75 -10.52
N PRO A 81 3.07 6.01 -10.53
CA PRO A 81 1.70 6.28 -10.14
C PRO A 81 0.74 5.69 -11.18
N TRP A 82 -0.29 5.01 -10.71
CA TRP A 82 -1.39 4.54 -11.53
C TRP A 82 -2.69 5.14 -11.04
N TYR A 83 -3.52 5.60 -11.97
CA TYR A 83 -4.83 6.17 -11.68
C TYR A 83 -5.90 5.40 -12.45
N SER A 84 -6.99 5.05 -11.78
CA SER A 84 -8.10 4.35 -12.42
C SER A 84 -8.76 5.23 -13.47
N THR A 85 -9.07 4.65 -14.63
CA THR A 85 -9.86 5.29 -15.68
C THR A 85 -11.35 5.32 -15.37
N GLU A 86 -11.78 4.66 -14.29
CA GLU A 86 -13.18 4.54 -13.88
C GLU A 86 -13.61 5.64 -12.91
N VAL A 87 -12.66 6.41 -12.37
CA VAL A 87 -12.92 7.50 -11.42
C VAL A 87 -13.11 8.82 -12.19
N PRO A 88 -14.13 9.63 -11.87
CA PRO A 88 -14.31 10.95 -12.47
C PRO A 88 -13.06 11.83 -12.36
N TYR A 89 -12.76 12.57 -13.43
CA TYR A 89 -11.59 13.46 -13.48
C TYR A 89 -11.63 14.52 -12.36
N GLU A 90 -12.84 14.93 -11.98
CA GLU A 90 -13.10 15.90 -10.92
C GLU A 90 -12.60 15.42 -9.55
N ILE A 91 -12.57 14.11 -9.31
CA ILE A 91 -12.01 13.52 -8.07
C ILE A 91 -10.49 13.37 -8.22
N MET A 92 -10.01 12.96 -9.40
CA MET A 92 -8.58 12.78 -9.66
C MET A 92 -7.76 14.07 -9.51
N GLN A 93 -8.31 15.23 -9.86
CA GLN A 93 -7.61 16.52 -9.64
C GLN A 93 -7.39 16.85 -8.15
N TYR A 94 -8.17 16.22 -7.25
CA TYR A 94 -8.07 16.41 -5.81
C TYR A 94 -7.29 15.30 -5.09
N CYS A 95 -6.91 14.25 -5.82
CA CYS A 95 -6.24 13.07 -5.29
C CYS A 95 -5.06 12.69 -6.18
N TRP A 96 -3.83 12.98 -5.76
CA TRP A 96 -2.63 12.59 -6.51
C TRP A 96 -1.58 11.91 -5.64
N VAL A 97 -0.82 11.02 -6.27
CA VAL A 97 0.23 10.25 -5.63
C VAL A 97 1.59 10.87 -5.94
N GLN A 98 2.37 11.11 -4.89
CA GLN A 98 3.78 11.46 -4.99
C GLN A 98 4.64 10.28 -4.52
N ILE A 99 5.47 9.76 -5.41
CA ILE A 99 6.43 8.71 -5.12
C ILE A 99 7.80 9.37 -4.89
N ILE A 100 8.41 9.11 -3.73
CA ILE A 100 9.76 9.56 -3.37
C ILE A 100 10.60 8.30 -3.28
N GLN A 101 11.62 8.16 -4.13
CA GLN A 101 12.37 6.91 -4.22
C GLN A 101 13.55 6.79 -3.25
N ASP A 102 14.02 7.90 -2.67
CA ASP A 102 15.13 7.88 -1.71
C ASP A 102 14.91 8.87 -0.55
N PRO A 103 14.49 8.39 0.64
CA PRO A 103 14.04 7.03 0.93
C PRO A 103 12.67 6.72 0.31
N SER A 104 12.39 5.45 0.05
CA SER A 104 11.10 4.98 -0.49
C SER A 104 9.91 5.41 0.37
N ARG A 105 9.16 6.40 -0.12
CA ARG A 105 7.93 6.92 0.48
C ARG A 105 6.88 7.13 -0.60
N VAL A 106 5.62 6.97 -0.21
CA VAL A 106 4.47 7.28 -1.06
C VAL A 106 3.60 8.25 -0.28
N ARG A 107 3.35 9.43 -0.82
CA ARG A 107 2.39 10.37 -0.25
C ARG A 107 1.15 10.39 -1.14
N LEU A 108 0.01 10.11 -0.53
CA LEU A 108 -1.29 10.39 -1.12
C LEU A 108 -1.67 11.81 -0.69
N HIS A 109 -1.72 12.72 -1.65
CA HIS A 109 -2.24 14.06 -1.45
C HIS A 109 -3.74 14.03 -1.66
N THR A 110 -4.45 14.65 -0.75
CA THR A 110 -5.91 14.75 -0.78
C THR A 110 -6.28 16.18 -0.48
N TYR A 111 -7.32 16.69 -1.13
CA TYR A 111 -7.67 18.09 -1.02
C TYR A 111 -8.16 18.43 0.40
N ASN A 112 -7.25 19.00 1.20
CA ASN A 112 -7.59 19.70 2.44
C ASN A 112 -7.87 21.16 2.11
N ARG A 113 -9.11 21.63 2.36
CA ARG A 113 -9.41 23.07 2.41
C ARG A 113 -8.81 23.71 3.65
#